data_AF-A0A3Q1F8V7-F1
#
_entry.id   AF-A0A3Q1F8V7-F1
#
_cell.length_a   1.000
_cell.length_b   1.000
_cell.length_c   1.000
_cell.angle_alpha   90.00
_cell.angle_beta   90.00
_cell.angle_gamma   90.00
#
_symmetry.space_group_name_H-M   'P 1'
#
loop_
_entity.id
_entity.type
_entity.pdbx_description
1 polymer ?
#
loop_
_entity_poly.entity_id
_entity_poly.type
_entity_poly.pdbx_seq_one_letter_code
_entity_poly.pdbx_strand_id
1 'polypeptide(L)'
;MVIGESYPKILFDSLPVIKLKPREMAKFQHDNIYVCSVYKTSTCRGTLSTTGHSNNYVLSIELPSDKSQKHWINRGVACLCQLDD
;
A
#
# COMPACT_ATOMS: atom_id res chain seq x y z
N MET A 1 12.67 11.26 -2.06
CA MET A 1 12.63 9.92 -1.43
C MET A 1 11.51 9.15 -2.10
N VAL A 2 11.84 8.03 -2.76
CA VAL A 2 10.89 7.17 -3.50
C VAL A 2 10.97 5.76 -2.94
N ILE A 3 9.96 4.93 -3.20
CA ILE A 3 10.01 3.51 -2.85
C ILE A 3 11.15 2.80 -3.61
N GLY A 4 11.83 1.90 -2.92
CA GLY A 4 12.96 1.12 -3.44
C GLY A 4 12.67 -0.38 -3.39
N GLU A 5 13.50 -1.16 -4.07
CA GLU A 5 13.47 -2.62 -3.97
C GLU A 5 13.92 -3.07 -2.57
N SER A 6 13.32 -4.15 -2.08
CA SER A 6 13.72 -4.77 -0.82
C SER A 6 15.14 -5.32 -0.89
N TYR A 7 15.86 -5.24 0.22
CA TYR A 7 17.15 -5.91 0.35
C TYR A 7 17.00 -7.44 0.34
N PRO A 8 18.01 -8.19 -0.11
CA PRO A 8 17.99 -9.65 -0.07
C PRO A 8 17.68 -10.16 1.35
N LYS A 9 16.68 -11.05 1.45
CA LYS A 9 16.20 -11.67 2.70
C LYS A 9 15.50 -10.71 3.68
N ILE A 10 15.17 -9.49 3.27
CA ILE A 10 14.31 -8.56 4.04
C ILE A 10 12.91 -8.58 3.41
N LEU A 11 11.95 -9.15 4.13
CA LEU A 11 10.56 -9.30 3.64
C LEU A 11 9.72 -8.03 3.86
N PHE A 12 10.00 -7.30 4.93
CA PHE A 12 9.22 -6.13 5.35
C PHE A 12 10.15 -4.96 5.66
N ASP A 13 9.70 -3.76 5.32
CA ASP A 13 10.38 -2.51 5.67
C ASP A 13 9.38 -1.57 6.35
N SER A 14 9.88 -0.72 7.24
CA SER A 14 9.06 0.22 7.99
C SER A 14 8.77 1.47 7.15
N LEU A 15 7.52 1.86 7.07
CA LEU A 15 7.13 3.12 6.45
C LEU A 15 7.23 4.27 7.46
N PRO A 16 7.58 5.48 7.00
CA PRO A 16 7.48 6.67 7.83
C PRO A 16 6.01 6.91 8.24
N VAL A 17 5.81 7.63 9.33
CA VAL A 17 4.45 7.98 9.80
C VAL A 17 3.74 8.81 8.73
N ILE A 18 2.66 8.26 8.17
CA ILE A 18 1.86 8.91 7.13
C ILE A 18 0.71 9.68 7.77
N LYS A 19 0.66 11.00 7.53
CA LYS A 19 -0.45 11.85 7.98
C LYS A 19 -1.49 12.02 6.87
N LEU A 20 -2.67 11.45 7.06
CA LEU A 20 -3.81 11.68 6.18
C LEU A 20 -4.45 13.06 6.49
N LYS A 21 -4.45 13.94 5.49
CA LYS A 21 -5.12 15.25 5.57
C LYS A 21 -6.20 15.32 4.49
N PRO A 22 -7.47 15.53 4.85
CA PRO A 22 -8.54 15.73 3.88
C PRO A 22 -8.23 16.95 3.00
N ARG A 23 -8.38 16.79 1.69
CA ARG A 23 -8.25 17.85 0.69
C ARG A 23 -9.12 17.51 -0.52
N GLU A 24 -9.43 18.53 -1.31
CA GLU A 24 -10.14 18.39 -2.57
C GLU A 24 -9.32 17.60 -3.60
N MET A 25 -9.91 16.55 -4.18
CA MET A 25 -9.24 15.63 -5.11
C MET A 25 -8.66 16.33 -6.35
N ALA A 26 -9.33 17.37 -6.86
CA ALA A 26 -8.87 18.11 -8.03
C ALA A 26 -7.54 18.87 -7.82
N LYS A 27 -7.10 19.04 -6.57
CA LYS A 27 -5.87 19.75 -6.21
C LYS A 27 -4.66 18.83 -6.01
N PHE A 28 -4.81 17.53 -6.21
CA PHE A 28 -3.71 16.58 -6.09
C PHE A 28 -2.95 16.46 -7.41
N GLN A 29 -1.62 16.43 -7.31
CA GLN A 29 -0.72 16.15 -8.43
C GLN A 29 -0.32 14.67 -8.31
N HIS A 30 -0.69 13.88 -9.31
CA HIS A 30 -0.54 12.42 -9.31
C HIS A 30 0.62 11.96 -10.21
N ASP A 31 1.71 12.73 -10.24
CA ASP A 31 2.86 12.43 -11.08
C ASP A 31 3.89 11.58 -10.34
N ASN A 32 4.42 10.56 -11.01
CA ASN A 32 5.46 9.66 -10.47
C ASN A 32 5.04 9.00 -9.14
N ILE A 33 3.83 8.45 -9.11
CA ILE A 33 3.28 7.74 -7.96
C ILE A 33 2.98 6.27 -8.25
N TYR A 34 3.07 5.46 -7.21
CA TYR A 34 2.51 4.12 -7.14
C TYR A 34 1.32 4.13 -6.18
N VAL A 35 0.15 3.70 -6.68
CA VAL A 35 -1.04 3.50 -5.85
C VAL A 35 -0.91 2.15 -5.14
N CYS A 36 -0.51 2.20 -3.88
CA CYS A 36 -0.26 1.03 -3.05
C CYS A 36 -1.51 0.71 -2.21
N SER A 37 -1.95 -0.54 -2.20
CA SER A 37 -3.03 -1.00 -1.34
C SER A 37 -2.52 -1.24 0.09
N VAL A 38 -3.30 -0.79 1.07
CA VAL A 38 -3.05 -1.00 2.49
C VAL A 38 -3.99 -2.09 3.00
N TYR A 39 -3.40 -3.14 3.57
CA TYR A 39 -4.12 -4.24 4.23
C TYR A 39 -3.86 -4.25 5.73
N LYS A 40 -4.74 -4.89 6.49
CA LYS A 40 -4.56 -5.07 7.93
C LYS A 40 -3.41 -6.03 8.23
N THR A 41 -3.43 -7.22 7.63
CA THR A 41 -2.42 -8.28 7.79
C THR A 41 -2.00 -8.86 6.45
N SER A 42 -0.86 -9.57 6.39
CA SER A 42 -0.36 -10.17 5.13
C SER A 42 -1.17 -11.41 4.74
N THR A 43 -1.75 -12.09 5.74
CA THR A 43 -2.63 -13.23 5.49
C THR A 43 -3.92 -12.79 4.81
N CYS A 44 -4.05 -13.09 3.50
CA CYS A 44 -5.31 -13.01 2.75
C CYS A 44 -6.32 -14.11 3.16
N ARG A 45 -6.54 -14.33 4.47
CA ARG A 45 -7.70 -15.06 4.99
C ARG A 45 -8.86 -14.11 5.19
N GLY A 46 -9.29 -13.50 4.09
CA GLY A 46 -10.47 -12.64 4.07
C GLY A 46 -11.73 -13.50 4.04
N THR A 47 -12.31 -13.80 5.20
CA THR A 47 -13.74 -14.07 5.25
C THR A 47 -14.42 -12.80 4.73
N LEU A 48 -15.12 -12.87 3.59
CA LEU A 48 -15.98 -11.76 3.16
C LEU A 48 -16.90 -11.41 4.32
N SER A 49 -17.00 -10.12 4.68
CA SER A 49 -18.04 -9.73 5.62
C SER A 49 -19.40 -10.07 5.02
N THR A 50 -20.41 -10.27 5.86
CA THR A 50 -21.81 -10.46 5.43
C THR A 50 -22.34 -9.28 4.59
N THR A 51 -21.63 -8.15 4.58
CA THR A 51 -21.90 -6.94 3.79
C THR A 51 -21.08 -6.83 2.49
N GLY A 52 -20.28 -7.85 2.12
CA GLY A 52 -19.53 -7.88 0.85
C GLY A 52 -18.22 -7.09 0.85
N HIS A 53 -17.82 -6.52 1.99
CA HIS A 53 -16.54 -5.81 2.12
C HIS A 53 -15.43 -6.76 2.59
N SER A 54 -14.23 -6.57 2.03
CA SER A 54 -13.05 -7.27 2.51
C SER A 54 -12.73 -6.81 3.93
N ASN A 55 -12.63 -7.76 4.87
CA ASN A 55 -12.19 -7.44 6.23
C ASN A 55 -10.70 -7.07 6.28
N ASN A 56 -9.92 -7.40 5.24
CA ASN A 56 -8.47 -7.18 5.25
C ASN A 56 -8.06 -5.88 4.54
N TYR A 57 -8.82 -5.37 3.56
CA TYR A 57 -8.48 -4.14 2.86
C TYR A 57 -8.87 -2.90 3.68
N VAL A 58 -7.98 -1.91 3.75
CA VAL A 58 -8.20 -0.65 4.48
C VAL A 58 -8.45 0.50 3.50
N LEU A 59 -7.46 0.84 2.68
CA LEU A 59 -7.49 1.93 1.71
C LEU A 59 -6.30 1.83 0.75
N SER A 60 -6.28 2.66 -0.29
CA SER A 60 -5.10 2.83 -1.14
C SER A 60 -4.41 4.16 -0.84
N ILE A 61 -3.08 4.15 -0.77
CA ILE A 61 -2.25 5.34 -0.61
C ILE A 61 -1.37 5.56 -1.84
N GLU A 62 -0.97 6.81 -2.06
CA GLU A 62 -0.05 7.19 -3.11
C GLU A 62 1.37 7.27 -2.54
N LEU A 63 2.25 6.41 -3.04
CA LEU A 63 3.66 6.40 -2.67
C LEU A 63 4.50 6.98 -3.82
N PRO A 64 5.47 7.87 -3.55
CA PRO A 64 6.35 8.39 -4.58
C PRO A 64 7.20 7.26 -5.18
N SER A 65 7.24 7.15 -6.50
CA SER A 65 7.87 6.05 -7.26
C SER A 65 8.57 6.57 -8.51
N ASP A 66 9.78 6.08 -8.77
CA ASP A 66 10.51 6.29 -10.03
C ASP A 66 10.20 5.22 -11.09
N LYS A 67 9.45 4.18 -10.73
CA LYS A 67 9.01 3.10 -11.63
C LYS A 67 7.53 3.22 -11.99
N SER A 68 7.14 2.56 -13.09
CA SER A 68 5.74 2.45 -13.49
C SER A 68 4.94 1.62 -12.48
N GLN A 69 3.63 1.88 -12.39
CA GLN A 69 2.76 1.11 -11.48
C GLN A 69 2.83 -0.40 -11.74
N LYS A 70 2.94 -0.80 -13.01
CA LYS A 70 3.04 -2.22 -13.41
C LYS A 70 4.23 -2.93 -12.76
N HIS A 71 5.34 -2.23 -12.53
CA HIS A 71 6.52 -2.79 -11.88
C HIS A 71 6.19 -3.28 -10.46
N TRP A 72 5.52 -2.45 -9.68
CA TRP A 72 5.16 -2.76 -8.28
C TRP A 72 3.96 -3.70 -8.17
N ILE A 73 2.98 -3.56 -9.07
CA ILE A 73 1.83 -4.48 -9.16
C ILE A 73 2.31 -5.91 -9.42
N ASN A 74 3.20 -6.11 -10.39
CA ASN A 74 3.73 -7.44 -10.71
C ASN A 74 4.58 -8.04 -9.59
N ARG A 75 5.13 -7.20 -8.70
CA ARG A 75 5.91 -7.62 -7.52
C ARG A 75 5.04 -7.86 -6.29
N GLY A 76 3.74 -7.57 -6.35
CA GLY A 76 2.83 -7.76 -5.23
C GLY A 76 3.15 -6.85 -4.04
N VAL A 77 3.69 -5.66 -4.28
CA VAL A 77 3.98 -4.70 -3.19
C VAL A 77 2.67 -4.23 -2.56
N ALA A 78 2.63 -4.27 -1.23
CA ALA A 78 1.49 -3.80 -0.44
C ALA A 78 1.97 -3.24 0.89
N CYS A 79 1.18 -2.34 1.47
CA CYS A 79 1.38 -1.85 2.82
C CYS A 79 0.57 -2.69 3.81
N LEU A 80 1.16 -2.96 4.97
CA LEU A 80 0.51 -3.72 6.05
C LEU A 80 0.44 -2.86 7.30
N CYS A 81 -0.73 -2.82 7.94
CA CYS A 81 -0.88 -2.17 9.25
C CYS A 81 -0.23 -3.00 10.38
N GLN A 82 -0.21 -4.31 10.22
CA GLN A 82 0.34 -5.26 11.18
C GLN A 82 1.00 -6.44 10.42
N LEU A 83 2.16 -6.88 10.90
CA LEU A 83 2.80 -8.10 10.42
C LEU A 83 2.18 -9.32 11.13
N ASP A 84 2.11 -10.46 10.45
CA ASP A 84 1.69 -11.70 11.10
C ASP A 84 2.78 -12.14 12.11
N ASP A 85 2.35 -12.51 13.32
CA ASP A 85 3.21 -13.09 14.37
C ASP A 85 3.84 -14.44 13.94
#